data_AF-A0ABD1XDU4-F1
#
_entry.id   AF-A0ABD1XDU4-F1
#
_cell.length_a   1.000
_cell.length_b   1.000
_cell.length_c   1.000
_cell.angle_alpha   90.00
_cell.angle_beta   90.00
_cell.angle_gamma   90.00
#
_symmetry.space_group_name_H-M   'P 1'
#
loop_
_entity.id
_entity.type
_entity.pdbx_description
1 polymer ?
#
loop_
_entity_poly.entity_id
_entity_poly.type
_entity_poly.pdbx_seq_one_letter_code
_entity_poly.pdbx_strand_id
1 'polypeptide(L)'
;MLLDHLAKADITVDSFWTERWAAYSTQAFSEQKLAASKALATWSMMLVEEAKLKADLQNTEFNVAEFSKRYDHTTRAQELTTKALEKSNAQKKGLVDKVEELENALDYHKAENSGLKEERLQLERRTKEAVKVGVENFRNQFEFTQNYKNIQAFFVNFGARQILSELKELHPSLDLSALDADYPALEEAGEEATQPLTDGA
;
A
#
# COMPACT_ATOMS: atom_id res chain seq x y z
N MET A 1 4.14 102.22 68.68
CA MET A 1 4.60 102.04 67.29
C MET A 1 3.47 101.88 66.28
N LEU A 2 2.70 100.78 66.28
CA LEU A 2 1.62 100.59 65.27
C LEU A 2 0.46 101.59 65.44
N LEU A 3 0.06 101.86 66.69
CA LEU A 3 -0.96 102.85 67.03
C LEU A 3 -0.51 104.30 66.72
N ASP A 4 0.78 104.62 66.90
CA ASP A 4 1.32 105.95 66.56
C ASP A 4 1.31 106.23 65.06
N HIS A 5 1.49 105.19 64.24
CA HIS A 5 1.43 105.30 62.78
C HIS A 5 -0.01 105.42 62.27
N LEU A 6 -0.98 104.73 62.89
CA LEU A 6 -2.40 104.85 62.57
C LEU A 6 -2.94 106.26 62.91
N ALA A 7 -2.54 106.80 64.06
CA ALA A 7 -2.90 108.16 64.48
C ALA A 7 -2.33 109.25 63.56
N LYS A 8 -1.13 109.06 63.00
CA LYS A 8 -0.52 109.99 62.01
C LYS A 8 -1.20 109.94 60.63
N ALA A 9 -1.96 108.90 60.34
CA ALA A 9 -2.63 108.67 59.06
C ALA A 9 -4.14 108.96 59.10
N ASP A 10 -4.67 109.43 60.24
CA ASP A 10 -6.10 109.68 60.47
C ASP A 10 -7.00 108.43 60.29
N ILE A 11 -6.43 107.24 60.57
CA ILE A 11 -7.13 105.95 60.45
C ILE A 11 -7.58 105.50 61.83
N THR A 12 -8.88 105.26 62.01
CA THR A 12 -9.42 104.68 63.25
C THR A 12 -9.05 103.20 63.35
N VAL A 13 -8.83 102.71 64.57
CA VAL A 13 -8.52 101.30 64.85
C VAL A 13 -9.59 100.37 64.26
N ASP A 14 -10.88 100.76 64.34
CA ASP A 14 -11.99 100.00 63.78
C ASP A 14 -11.95 99.94 62.25
N SER A 15 -11.66 101.04 61.56
CA SER A 15 -11.50 101.03 60.10
C SER A 15 -10.34 100.15 59.65
N PHE A 16 -9.21 100.16 60.38
CA PHE A 16 -8.05 99.32 60.05
C PHE A 16 -8.37 97.82 60.15
N TRP A 17 -9.03 97.39 61.24
CA TRP A 17 -9.39 95.99 61.41
C TRP A 17 -10.51 95.55 60.47
N THR A 18 -11.46 96.41 60.16
CA THR A 18 -12.55 96.12 59.20
C THR A 18 -12.00 95.86 57.81
N GLU A 19 -11.10 96.72 57.32
CA GLU A 19 -10.49 96.56 55.99
C GLU A 19 -9.60 95.31 55.91
N ARG A 20 -8.77 95.07 56.95
CA ARG A 20 -7.95 93.86 57.05
C ARG A 20 -8.78 92.59 57.09
N TRP A 21 -9.88 92.58 57.86
CA TRP A 21 -10.77 91.44 57.93
C TRP A 21 -11.46 91.17 56.60
N ALA A 22 -11.95 92.22 55.92
CA ALA A 22 -12.56 92.11 54.59
C ALA A 22 -11.56 91.59 53.53
N ALA A 23 -10.32 92.05 53.56
CA ALA A 23 -9.25 91.56 52.68
C ALA A 23 -8.93 90.09 52.96
N TYR A 24 -8.79 89.70 54.24
CA TYR A 24 -8.53 88.32 54.63
C TYR A 24 -9.68 87.38 54.23
N SER A 25 -10.94 87.77 54.49
CA SER A 25 -12.10 86.96 54.11
C SER A 25 -12.23 86.80 52.60
N THR A 26 -11.91 87.85 51.84
CA THR A 26 -11.91 87.79 50.36
C THR A 26 -10.83 86.85 49.85
N GLN A 27 -9.61 86.93 50.41
CA GLN A 27 -8.51 86.04 50.05
C GLN A 27 -8.85 84.58 50.39
N ALA A 28 -9.29 84.29 51.61
CA ALA A 28 -9.66 82.94 52.04
C ALA A 28 -10.76 82.33 51.15
N PHE A 29 -11.77 83.12 50.79
CA PHE A 29 -12.83 82.68 49.87
C PHE A 29 -12.30 82.40 48.45
N SER A 30 -11.38 83.23 47.96
CA SER A 30 -10.76 83.04 46.64
C SER A 30 -9.88 81.77 46.58
N GLU A 31 -9.13 81.49 47.64
CA GLU A 31 -8.30 80.29 47.77
C GLU A 31 -9.18 79.04 47.86
N GLN A 32 -10.27 79.08 48.64
CA GLN A 32 -11.23 77.99 48.71
C GLN A 32 -11.88 77.71 47.35
N LYS A 33 -12.28 78.75 46.62
CA LYS A 33 -12.84 78.61 45.26
C LYS A 33 -11.83 78.01 44.29
N LEU A 34 -10.56 78.42 44.36
CA LEU A 34 -9.49 77.86 43.54
C LEU A 34 -9.24 76.39 43.87
N ALA A 35 -9.19 76.03 45.16
CA ALA A 35 -9.03 74.65 45.60
C ALA A 35 -10.20 73.76 45.14
N ALA A 36 -11.44 74.24 45.28
CA ALA A 36 -12.63 73.54 44.80
C ALA A 36 -12.61 73.35 43.28
N SER A 37 -12.21 74.39 42.53
CA SER A 37 -12.07 74.30 41.07
C SER A 37 -11.01 73.29 40.65
N LYS A 38 -9.87 73.23 41.34
CA LYS A 38 -8.81 72.25 41.08
C LYS A 38 -9.30 70.83 41.39
N ALA A 39 -9.95 70.63 42.54
CA ALA A 39 -10.50 69.33 42.92
C ALA A 39 -11.54 68.83 41.90
N LEU A 40 -12.41 69.71 41.40
CA LEU A 40 -13.40 69.36 40.39
C LEU A 40 -12.74 69.01 39.05
N ALA A 41 -11.70 69.73 38.64
CA ALA A 41 -10.92 69.39 37.44
C ALA A 41 -10.25 68.01 37.56
N THR A 42 -9.61 67.73 38.71
CA THR A 42 -8.99 66.42 38.96
C THR A 42 -10.03 65.29 38.97
N TRP A 43 -11.17 65.49 39.62
CA TRP A 43 -12.25 64.51 39.64
C TRP A 43 -12.81 64.25 38.24
N SER A 44 -13.02 65.30 37.44
CA SER A 44 -13.44 65.16 36.04
C SER A 44 -12.43 64.37 35.21
N MET A 45 -11.13 64.59 35.41
CA MET A 45 -10.09 63.80 34.72
C MET A 45 -10.11 62.33 35.15
N MET A 46 -10.29 62.06 36.45
CA MET A 46 -10.38 60.69 36.97
C MET A 46 -11.59 59.94 36.39
N LEU A 47 -12.75 60.59 36.23
CA LEU A 47 -13.92 59.98 35.62
C LEU A 47 -13.70 59.62 34.14
N VAL A 48 -12.99 60.48 33.40
CA VAL A 48 -12.64 60.21 32.00
C VAL A 48 -11.69 59.01 31.91
N GLU A 49 -10.67 58.95 32.76
CA GLU A 49 -9.73 57.83 32.80
C GLU A 49 -10.44 56.52 33.22
N GLU A 50 -11.34 56.58 34.20
CA GLU A 50 -12.15 55.43 34.62
C GLU A 50 -13.02 54.91 33.46
N ALA A 51 -13.70 55.80 32.74
CA ALA A 51 -14.51 55.43 31.59
C ALA A 51 -13.68 54.78 30.48
N LYS A 52 -12.48 55.31 30.22
CA LYS A 52 -11.53 54.74 29.27
C LYS A 52 -11.06 53.35 29.70
N LEU A 53 -10.64 53.20 30.96
CA LEU A 53 -10.20 51.91 31.49
C LEU A 53 -11.31 50.85 31.47
N LYS A 54 -12.56 51.24 31.71
CA LYS A 54 -13.72 50.34 31.59
C LYS A 54 -13.94 49.89 30.15
N ALA A 55 -13.81 50.80 29.17
CA ALA A 55 -13.92 50.45 27.76
C ALA A 55 -12.78 49.53 27.31
N ASP A 56 -11.54 49.81 27.74
CA ASP A 56 -10.38 48.98 27.45
C ASP A 56 -10.52 47.59 28.09
N LEU A 57 -10.99 47.51 29.34
CA LEU A 57 -11.28 46.24 30.01
C LEU A 57 -12.32 45.43 29.23
N GLN A 58 -13.45 46.03 28.84
CA GLN A 58 -14.47 45.33 28.06
C GLN A 58 -13.94 44.83 26.71
N ASN A 59 -13.12 45.63 26.03
CA ASN A 59 -12.50 45.23 24.77
C ASN A 59 -11.51 44.07 24.96
N THR A 60 -10.69 44.11 26.02
CA THR A 60 -9.78 43.01 26.33
C THR A 60 -10.51 41.73 26.71
N GLU A 61 -11.59 41.80 27.49
CA GLU A 61 -12.45 40.65 27.82
C GLU A 61 -13.06 40.03 26.55
N PHE A 62 -13.55 40.87 25.63
CA PHE A 62 -14.07 40.40 24.34
C PHE A 62 -12.99 39.66 23.53
N ASN A 63 -11.80 40.25 23.43
CA ASN A 63 -10.68 39.64 22.71
C ASN A 63 -10.24 38.31 23.34
N VAL A 64 -10.15 38.24 24.68
CA VAL A 64 -9.83 36.99 25.40
C VAL A 64 -10.86 35.90 25.09
N ALA A 65 -12.16 36.25 25.11
CA ALA A 65 -13.22 35.29 24.77
C ALA A 65 -13.11 34.80 23.31
N GLU A 66 -12.76 35.68 22.37
CA GLU A 66 -12.55 35.30 20.97
C GLU A 66 -11.33 34.39 20.81
N PHE A 67 -10.20 34.74 21.43
CA PHE A 67 -8.99 33.91 21.39
C PHE A 67 -9.19 32.54 22.02
N SER A 68 -9.93 32.45 23.13
CA SER A 68 -10.26 31.18 23.76
C SER A 68 -11.03 30.26 22.79
N LYS A 69 -12.03 30.79 22.08
CA LYS A 69 -12.77 30.01 21.07
C LYS A 69 -11.88 29.52 19.93
N ARG A 70 -10.96 30.37 19.44
CA ARG A 70 -10.01 30.00 18.39
C ARG A 70 -9.02 28.93 18.88
N TYR A 71 -8.58 29.04 20.12
CA TYR A 71 -7.71 28.04 20.75
C TYR A 71 -8.42 26.68 20.82
N ASP A 72 -9.63 26.63 21.38
CA ASP A 72 -10.41 25.38 21.49
C ASP A 72 -10.64 24.71 20.13
N HIS A 73 -10.97 25.51 19.10
CA HIS A 73 -11.12 25.00 17.73
C HIS A 73 -9.81 24.41 17.20
N THR A 74 -8.68 25.10 17.43
CA THR A 74 -7.36 24.66 16.97
C THR A 74 -6.92 23.38 17.69
N THR A 75 -7.11 23.31 19.01
CA THR A 75 -6.83 22.10 19.80
C THR A 75 -7.64 20.92 19.30
N ARG A 76 -8.95 21.09 19.06
CA ARG A 76 -9.80 20.03 18.51
C ARG A 76 -9.38 19.59 17.11
N ALA A 77 -9.00 20.54 16.24
CA ALA A 77 -8.49 20.23 14.92
C ALA A 77 -7.17 19.45 14.99
N GLN A 78 -6.28 19.81 15.91
CA GLN A 78 -5.02 19.12 16.16
C GLN A 78 -5.27 17.68 16.65
N GLU A 79 -6.18 17.47 17.60
CA GLU A 79 -6.56 16.13 18.07
C GLU A 79 -7.11 15.25 16.94
N LEU A 80 -7.98 15.79 16.09
CA LEU A 80 -8.53 15.07 14.93
C LEU A 80 -7.43 14.68 13.93
N THR A 81 -6.49 15.61 13.68
CA THR A 81 -5.36 15.38 12.78
C THR A 81 -4.45 14.29 13.33
N THR A 82 -4.13 14.32 14.63
CA THR A 82 -3.33 13.29 15.28
C THR A 82 -4.01 11.92 15.19
N LYS A 83 -5.31 11.82 15.47
CA LYS A 83 -6.05 10.55 15.33
C LYS A 83 -6.06 10.01 13.91
N ALA A 84 -6.18 10.90 12.91
CA ALA A 84 -6.11 10.51 11.50
C ALA A 84 -4.70 9.98 11.13
N LEU A 85 -3.64 10.62 11.62
CA LEU A 85 -2.27 10.16 11.43
C LEU A 85 -2.02 8.81 12.10
N GLU A 86 -2.47 8.62 13.33
CA GLU A 86 -2.38 7.33 14.05
C GLU A 86 -3.08 6.21 13.26
N LYS A 87 -4.29 6.46 12.78
CA LYS A 87 -5.03 5.50 11.94
C LYS A 87 -4.30 5.19 10.64
N SER A 88 -3.78 6.22 9.96
CA SER A 88 -3.00 6.05 8.73
C SER A 88 -1.73 5.24 8.96
N ASN A 89 -1.03 5.47 10.08
CA ASN A 89 0.17 4.73 10.44
C ASN A 89 -0.14 3.26 10.76
N ALA A 90 -1.24 2.99 11.47
CA ALA A 90 -1.70 1.62 11.72
C ALA A 90 -2.02 0.89 10.42
N GLN A 91 -2.72 1.55 9.48
CA GLN A 91 -2.99 0.99 8.14
C GLN A 91 -1.72 0.73 7.35
N LYS A 92 -0.77 1.69 7.34
CA LYS A 92 0.52 1.53 6.68
C LYS A 92 1.27 0.33 7.23
N LYS A 93 1.32 0.16 8.56
CA LYS A 93 1.96 -1.00 9.19
C LYS A 93 1.30 -2.31 8.73
N GLY A 94 -0.03 -2.40 8.79
CA GLY A 94 -0.73 -3.61 8.33
C GLY A 94 -0.52 -3.92 6.83
N LEU A 95 -0.35 -2.91 5.99
CA LEU A 95 0.01 -3.11 4.58
C LEU A 95 1.45 -3.63 4.42
N VAL A 96 2.39 -3.10 5.20
CA VAL A 96 3.79 -3.57 5.19
C VAL A 96 3.84 -5.03 5.62
N ASP A 97 3.19 -5.39 6.72
CA ASP A 97 3.14 -6.77 7.23
C ASP A 97 2.55 -7.72 6.15
N LYS A 98 1.52 -7.28 5.42
CA LYS A 98 0.90 -8.06 4.35
C LYS A 98 1.78 -8.18 3.10
N VAL A 99 2.56 -7.14 2.77
CA VAL A 99 3.54 -7.22 1.67
C VAL A 99 4.62 -8.24 2.01
N GLU A 100 5.15 -8.20 3.24
CA GLU A 100 6.15 -9.17 3.70
C GLU A 100 5.60 -10.61 3.68
N GLU A 101 4.36 -10.83 4.11
CA GLU A 101 3.69 -12.13 4.01
C GLU A 101 3.59 -12.61 2.55
N LEU A 102 3.17 -11.73 1.63
CA LEU A 102 3.06 -12.05 0.21
C LEU A 102 4.41 -12.31 -0.46
N GLU A 103 5.46 -11.57 -0.08
CA GLU A 103 6.82 -11.80 -0.56
C GLU A 103 7.34 -13.18 -0.12
N ASN A 104 7.13 -13.54 1.15
CA ASN A 104 7.50 -14.85 1.67
C ASN A 104 6.72 -15.98 0.97
N ALA A 105 5.41 -15.82 0.77
CA ALA A 105 4.59 -16.80 0.05
C ALA A 105 5.03 -16.94 -1.42
N LEU A 106 5.38 -15.84 -2.07
CA LEU A 106 5.87 -15.85 -3.45
C LEU A 106 7.19 -16.62 -3.55
N ASP A 107 8.12 -16.39 -2.62
CA ASP A 107 9.41 -17.07 -2.62
C ASP A 107 9.27 -18.57 -2.30
N TYR A 108 8.36 -18.95 -1.40
CA TYR A 108 8.00 -20.35 -1.19
C TYR A 108 7.51 -21.02 -2.48
N HIS A 109 6.53 -20.41 -3.18
CA HIS A 109 5.99 -20.99 -4.41
C HIS A 109 6.99 -21.00 -5.58
N LYS A 110 7.92 -20.03 -5.64
CA LYS A 110 9.02 -20.08 -6.61
C LYS A 110 9.93 -21.28 -6.34
N ALA A 111 10.29 -21.52 -5.07
CA ALA A 111 11.11 -22.65 -4.68
C ALA A 111 10.40 -23.98 -5.01
N GLU A 112 9.12 -24.11 -4.67
CA GLU A 112 8.29 -25.27 -4.98
C GLU A 112 8.20 -25.54 -6.50
N ASN A 113 7.89 -24.52 -7.31
CA ASN A 113 7.85 -24.66 -8.76
C ASN A 113 9.22 -25.05 -9.36
N SER A 114 10.31 -24.54 -8.80
CA SER A 114 11.66 -24.92 -9.26
C SER A 114 11.95 -26.40 -8.98
N GLY A 115 11.53 -26.91 -7.83
CA GLY A 115 11.61 -28.33 -7.47
C GLY A 115 10.78 -29.21 -8.40
N LEU A 116 9.52 -28.84 -8.64
CA LEU A 116 8.63 -29.57 -9.56
C LEU A 116 9.18 -29.61 -10.99
N LYS A 117 9.81 -28.52 -11.45
CA LYS A 117 10.45 -28.47 -12.76
C LYS A 117 11.64 -29.43 -12.86
N GLU A 118 12.47 -29.50 -11.83
CA GLU A 118 13.60 -30.44 -11.78
C GLU A 118 13.11 -31.89 -11.71
N GLU A 119 12.10 -32.18 -10.89
CA GLU A 119 11.50 -33.51 -10.79
C GLU A 119 10.94 -33.97 -12.13
N ARG A 120 10.21 -33.09 -12.85
CA ARG A 120 9.70 -33.39 -14.20
C ARG A 120 10.84 -33.70 -15.17
N LEU A 121 11.93 -32.94 -15.15
CA LEU A 121 13.09 -33.17 -16.01
C LEU A 121 13.82 -34.49 -15.69
N GLN A 122 13.84 -34.90 -14.42
CA GLN A 122 14.38 -36.20 -14.04
C GLN A 122 13.46 -37.33 -14.48
N LEU A 123 12.14 -37.16 -14.35
CA LEU A 123 11.16 -38.12 -14.81
C LEU A 123 11.26 -38.31 -16.33
N GLU A 124 11.29 -37.22 -17.10
CA GLU A 124 11.47 -37.24 -18.56
C GLU A 124 12.77 -37.98 -18.95
N ARG A 125 13.88 -37.74 -18.25
CA ARG A 125 15.14 -38.47 -18.48
C ARG A 125 15.00 -39.96 -18.21
N ARG A 126 14.42 -40.35 -17.07
CA ARG A 126 14.19 -41.77 -16.72
C ARG A 126 13.28 -42.46 -17.72
N THR A 127 12.20 -41.80 -18.14
CA THR A 127 11.27 -42.33 -19.13
C THR A 127 11.96 -42.51 -20.49
N LYS A 128 12.76 -41.53 -20.94
CA LYS A 128 13.54 -41.66 -22.18
C LYS A 128 14.52 -42.83 -22.13
N GLU A 129 15.23 -43.00 -21.01
CA GLU A 129 16.16 -44.12 -20.85
C GLU A 129 15.44 -45.46 -20.80
N ALA A 130 14.32 -45.56 -20.07
CA ALA A 130 13.51 -46.76 -20.00
C ALA A 130 12.93 -47.16 -21.37
N VAL A 131 12.45 -46.17 -22.15
CA VAL A 131 11.98 -46.40 -23.52
C VAL A 131 13.13 -46.86 -24.41
N LYS A 132 14.30 -46.23 -24.31
CA LYS A 132 15.48 -46.63 -25.08
C LYS A 132 15.87 -48.07 -24.79
N VAL A 133 16.01 -48.43 -23.50
CA VAL A 133 16.31 -49.81 -23.07
C VAL A 133 15.23 -50.78 -23.53
N GLY A 134 13.95 -50.40 -23.43
CA GLY A 134 12.83 -51.21 -23.92
C GLY A 134 12.89 -51.48 -25.42
N VAL A 135 13.15 -50.44 -26.23
CA VAL A 135 13.34 -50.57 -27.68
C VAL A 135 14.57 -51.42 -28.00
N GLU A 136 15.65 -51.26 -27.25
CA GLU A 136 16.87 -52.05 -27.43
C GLU A 136 16.67 -53.53 -27.08
N ASN A 137 15.96 -53.81 -26.00
CA ASN A 137 15.58 -55.17 -25.62
C ASN A 137 14.62 -55.79 -26.65
N PHE A 138 13.63 -55.03 -27.12
CA PHE A 138 12.73 -55.49 -28.18
C PHE A 138 13.51 -55.80 -29.45
N ARG A 139 14.37 -54.88 -29.92
CA ARG A 139 15.23 -55.08 -31.09
C ARG A 139 16.09 -56.35 -30.95
N ASN A 140 16.76 -56.51 -29.81
CA ASN A 140 17.63 -57.67 -29.56
C ASN A 140 16.85 -59.00 -29.48
N GLN A 141 15.59 -58.99 -29.06
CA GLN A 141 14.74 -60.19 -29.10
C GLN A 141 14.12 -60.44 -30.47
N PHE A 142 13.75 -59.38 -31.20
CA PHE A 142 13.02 -59.47 -32.45
C PHE A 142 13.93 -59.72 -33.65
N GLU A 143 15.05 -59.01 -33.78
CA GLU A 143 15.98 -59.17 -34.92
C GLU A 143 16.71 -60.53 -34.91
N PHE A 144 16.79 -61.20 -33.76
CA PHE A 144 17.47 -62.48 -33.60
C PHE A 144 16.53 -63.69 -33.53
N THR A 145 15.21 -63.48 -33.60
CA THR A 145 14.26 -64.60 -33.63
C THR A 145 13.99 -65.06 -35.06
N GLN A 146 13.89 -66.38 -35.24
CA GLN A 146 13.53 -67.00 -36.51
C GLN A 146 12.22 -66.41 -37.09
N ASN A 147 11.32 -65.95 -36.21
CA ASN A 147 10.07 -65.28 -36.58
C ASN A 147 10.28 -64.02 -37.42
N TYR A 148 11.28 -63.18 -37.16
CA TYR A 148 11.54 -61.99 -37.99
C TYR A 148 12.02 -62.37 -39.39
N LYS A 149 12.92 -63.36 -39.50
CA LYS A 149 13.36 -63.90 -40.80
C LYS A 149 12.19 -64.53 -41.57
N ASN A 150 11.31 -65.25 -40.87
CA ASN A 150 10.12 -65.85 -41.47
C ASN A 150 9.11 -64.79 -41.95
N ILE A 151 8.89 -63.73 -41.17
CA ILE A 151 8.02 -62.60 -41.55
C ILE A 151 8.62 -61.82 -42.73
N GLN A 152 9.94 -61.57 -42.71
CA GLN A 152 10.63 -60.93 -43.83
C GLN A 152 10.53 -61.78 -45.11
N ALA A 153 10.77 -63.08 -45.02
CA ALA A 153 10.62 -64.01 -46.14
C ALA A 153 9.18 -64.08 -46.64
N PHE A 154 8.18 -64.05 -45.75
CA PHE A 154 6.77 -64.01 -46.09
C PHE A 154 6.43 -62.79 -46.97
N PHE A 155 6.85 -61.58 -46.56
CA PHE A 155 6.53 -60.36 -47.34
C PHE A 155 7.27 -60.29 -48.68
N VAL A 156 8.52 -60.77 -48.73
CA VAL A 156 9.27 -60.87 -50.00
C VAL A 156 8.59 -61.87 -50.94
N ASN A 157 8.18 -63.03 -50.46
CA ASN A 157 7.47 -64.04 -51.26
C ASN A 157 6.08 -63.54 -51.70
N PHE A 158 5.33 -62.89 -50.80
CA PHE A 158 4.03 -62.30 -51.11
C PHE A 158 4.13 -61.24 -52.22
N GLY A 159 5.07 -60.29 -52.11
CA GLY A 159 5.29 -59.27 -53.13
C GLY A 159 5.74 -59.85 -54.47
N ALA A 160 6.65 -60.82 -54.45
CA ALA A 160 7.08 -61.53 -55.66
C ALA A 160 5.91 -62.24 -56.35
N ARG A 161 5.01 -62.87 -55.57
CA ARG A 161 3.82 -63.52 -56.13
C ARG A 161 2.80 -62.56 -56.71
N GLN A 162 2.58 -61.42 -56.08
CA GLN A 162 1.67 -60.42 -56.64
C GLN A 162 2.17 -59.96 -58.01
N ILE A 163 3.47 -59.67 -58.12
CA ILE A 163 4.10 -59.29 -59.40
C ILE A 163 4.02 -60.43 -60.42
N LEU A 164 4.26 -61.68 -60.01
CA LEU A 164 4.12 -62.86 -60.87
C LEU A 164 2.68 -63.05 -61.38
N SER A 165 1.68 -62.82 -60.53
CA SER A 165 0.27 -62.91 -60.90
C SER A 165 -0.09 -61.85 -61.94
N GLU A 166 0.32 -60.60 -61.71
CA GLU A 166 0.09 -59.49 -62.66
C GLU A 166 0.80 -59.75 -64.00
N LEU A 167 2.02 -60.30 -63.98
CA LEU A 167 2.75 -60.65 -65.21
C LEU A 167 2.07 -61.77 -66.02
N LYS A 168 1.50 -62.79 -65.35
CA LYS A 168 0.77 -63.88 -66.01
C LYS A 168 -0.51 -63.39 -66.67
N GLU A 169 -1.22 -62.47 -66.04
CA GLU A 169 -2.42 -61.86 -66.61
C GLU A 169 -2.10 -61.01 -67.84
N LEU A 170 -1.02 -60.23 -67.79
CA LEU A 170 -0.62 -59.35 -68.89
C LEU A 170 0.05 -60.09 -70.06
N HIS A 171 0.77 -61.18 -69.79
CA HIS A 171 1.53 -61.92 -70.79
C HIS A 171 1.34 -63.45 -70.68
N PRO A 172 0.17 -63.99 -71.13
CA PRO A 172 -0.19 -65.39 -70.93
C PRO A 172 0.71 -66.40 -71.65
N SER A 173 1.47 -65.96 -72.66
CA SER A 173 2.38 -66.81 -73.44
C SER A 173 3.79 -66.89 -72.86
N LEU A 174 4.08 -66.15 -71.80
CA LEU A 174 5.40 -66.13 -71.16
C LEU A 174 5.50 -67.32 -70.20
N ASP A 175 6.48 -68.20 -70.43
CA ASP A 175 6.74 -69.31 -69.51
C ASP A 175 7.45 -68.80 -68.25
N LEU A 176 6.68 -68.74 -67.16
CA LEU A 176 7.13 -68.29 -65.84
C LEU A 176 7.34 -69.45 -64.86
N SER A 177 7.33 -70.70 -65.34
CA SER A 177 7.38 -71.91 -64.51
C SER A 177 8.63 -71.97 -63.62
N ALA A 178 9.77 -71.49 -64.11
CA ALA A 178 11.00 -71.41 -63.32
C ALA A 178 10.90 -70.39 -62.17
N LEU A 179 10.22 -69.27 -62.42
CA LEU A 179 10.07 -68.19 -61.43
C LEU A 179 8.96 -68.53 -60.40
N ASP A 180 7.96 -69.32 -60.77
CA ASP A 180 7.00 -69.91 -59.82
C ASP A 180 7.67 -70.91 -58.87
N ALA A 181 8.63 -71.69 -59.37
CA ALA A 181 9.36 -72.67 -58.56
C ALA A 181 10.20 -72.01 -57.44
N ASP A 182 10.73 -70.81 -57.72
CA ASP A 182 11.52 -70.04 -56.76
C ASP A 182 10.65 -69.32 -55.69
N TYR A 183 9.35 -69.16 -55.94
CA TYR A 183 8.40 -68.48 -55.04
C TYR A 183 7.14 -69.33 -54.78
N PRO A 184 7.29 -70.54 -54.22
CA PRO A 184 6.22 -71.53 -54.07
C PRO A 184 5.08 -71.00 -53.19
N ALA A 185 3.84 -71.40 -53.45
CA ALA A 185 2.64 -71.08 -52.67
C ALA A 185 2.88 -71.26 -51.15
N LEU A 186 2.48 -70.27 -50.34
CA LEU A 186 2.61 -70.33 -48.89
C LEU A 186 1.39 -71.13 -48.45
N GLU A 187 1.52 -72.45 -48.39
CA GLU A 187 0.55 -73.30 -47.72
C GLU A 187 0.47 -72.86 -46.25
N GLU A 188 -0.75 -72.86 -45.72
CA GLU A 188 -1.17 -72.27 -44.46
C GLU A 188 -0.21 -72.59 -43.31
N ALA A 189 0.59 -71.61 -42.87
CA ALA A 189 1.23 -71.63 -41.55
C ALA A 189 0.18 -71.31 -40.47
N GLY A 190 -0.88 -72.12 -40.45
CA GLY A 190 -2.09 -71.94 -39.66
C GLY A 190 -2.42 -73.14 -38.79
N GLU A 191 -1.47 -74.00 -38.43
CA GLU A 191 -1.70 -75.09 -37.48
C GLU A 191 -0.41 -75.35 -36.68
N GLU A 192 -0.35 -74.77 -35.46
CA GLU A 192 0.45 -75.14 -34.28
C GLU A 192 1.02 -73.92 -33.53
N ALA A 193 0.15 -73.21 -32.82
CA ALA A 193 0.54 -72.46 -31.62
C ALA A 193 -0.63 -72.37 -30.62
N THR A 194 -1.35 -73.48 -30.40
CA THR A 194 -2.18 -73.67 -29.20
C THR A 194 -1.35 -74.38 -28.14
N GLN A 195 -0.64 -73.61 -27.31
CA GLN A 195 -0.34 -74.02 -25.94
C GLN A 195 -0.64 -72.87 -24.96
N PRO A 196 -1.19 -73.17 -23.78
CA PRO A 196 -1.84 -72.20 -22.91
C PRO A 196 -0.81 -71.39 -22.11
N LEU A 197 -1.06 -70.08 -21.98
CA LEU A 197 -0.46 -69.25 -20.94
C LEU A 197 -0.90 -69.81 -19.58
N THR A 198 -0.04 -70.58 -18.93
CA THR A 198 -0.18 -70.90 -17.52
C THR A 198 0.18 -69.65 -16.71
N ASP A 199 -0.77 -69.20 -15.91
CA ASP A 199 -0.59 -68.21 -14.86
C ASP A 199 0.62 -68.53 -13.96
N GLY A 200 1.47 -67.54 -13.75
CA GLY A 200 2.58 -67.57 -12.80
C GLY A 200 2.70 -66.20 -12.13
N ALA A 201 2.53 -66.22 -10.81
CA ALA A 201 2.46 -65.10 -9.87
C ALA A 201 3.68 -64.16 -9.84
#